data_AF-A0A413UHG5-F1
#
_entry.id   AF-A0A413UHG5-F1
#
_cell.length_a   1.000
_cell.length_b   1.000
_cell.length_c   1.000
_cell.angle_alpha   90.00
_cell.angle_beta   90.00
_cell.angle_gamma   90.00
#
_symmetry.space_group_name_H-M   'P 1'
#
loop_
_entity.id
_entity.type
_entity.pdbx_description
1 polymer ?
#
loop_
_entity_poly.entity_id
_entity_poly.type
_entity_poly.pdbx_seq_one_letter_code
_entity_poly.pdbx_strand_id
1 'polypeptide(L)'
;MEPMEIRANFKQATVKGGTAVLQLEILTSDANAFPILKLSGKPGVLTVADIQDELPLDYDEEDEGEPLPFDKPANVDAETGEVYEVITDEARMIGDGE
;
A
#
# COMPACT_ATOMS: atom_id res chain seq x y z
N MET A 1 27.01 -8.75 23.29
CA MET A 1 26.87 -7.82 22.17
C MET A 1 25.39 -7.60 22.01
N GLU A 2 24.93 -6.37 22.03
CA GLU A 2 23.50 -6.08 21.84
C GLU A 2 23.09 -6.42 20.39
N PRO A 3 21.87 -6.91 20.16
CA PRO A 3 21.38 -7.16 18.82
C PRO A 3 21.34 -5.83 18.04
N MET A 4 21.87 -5.84 16.81
CA MET A 4 21.81 -4.70 15.89
C MET A 4 20.67 -4.95 14.89
N GLU A 5 19.80 -3.97 14.74
CA GLU A 5 18.70 -4.01 13.77
C GLU A 5 18.98 -3.06 12.62
N ILE A 6 18.61 -3.47 11.41
CA ILE A 6 18.70 -2.65 10.20
C ILE A 6 17.53 -2.96 9.28
N ARG A 7 16.97 -1.92 8.66
CA ARG A 7 16.03 -2.11 7.55
C ARG A 7 16.82 -2.48 6.29
N ALA A 8 16.43 -3.57 5.66
CA ALA A 8 17.02 -4.06 4.42
C ALA A 8 15.94 -4.50 3.44
N ASN A 9 16.13 -4.19 2.16
CA ASN A 9 15.25 -4.62 1.09
C ASN A 9 15.81 -5.88 0.42
N PHE A 10 14.98 -6.90 0.24
CA PHE A 10 15.34 -8.06 -0.57
C PHE A 10 15.29 -7.68 -2.06
N LYS A 11 16.46 -7.68 -2.71
CA LYS A 11 16.57 -7.41 -4.15
C LYS A 11 16.42 -8.68 -4.98
N GLN A 12 17.00 -9.77 -4.49
CA GLN A 12 17.03 -11.03 -5.21
C GLN A 12 17.25 -12.21 -4.25
N ALA A 13 16.69 -13.37 -4.60
CA ALA A 13 17.00 -14.65 -3.99
C ALA A 13 17.38 -15.66 -5.09
N THR A 14 18.45 -16.43 -4.86
CA THR A 14 18.86 -17.53 -5.75
C THR A 14 19.00 -18.81 -4.94
N VAL A 15 18.37 -19.91 -5.38
CA VAL A 15 18.44 -21.22 -4.71
C VAL A 15 19.15 -22.22 -5.60
N LYS A 16 20.19 -22.89 -5.07
CA LYS A 16 20.90 -23.95 -5.79
C LYS A 16 21.42 -24.99 -4.81
N GLY A 17 21.14 -26.27 -5.10
CA GLY A 17 21.72 -27.40 -4.35
C GLY A 17 21.44 -27.36 -2.84
N GLY A 18 20.24 -26.90 -2.43
CA GLY A 18 19.86 -26.81 -1.02
C GLY A 18 20.37 -25.58 -0.27
N THR A 19 21.09 -24.67 -0.95
CA THR A 19 21.53 -23.38 -0.38
C THR A 19 20.81 -22.22 -1.07
N ALA A 20 20.34 -21.26 -0.28
CA ALA A 20 19.81 -19.99 -0.77
C ALA A 20 20.82 -18.87 -0.56
N VAL A 21 21.00 -18.02 -1.58
CA VAL A 21 21.76 -16.77 -1.50
C VAL A 21 20.77 -15.63 -1.61
N LEU A 22 20.74 -14.77 -0.59
CA LEU A 22 19.88 -13.60 -0.50
C LEU A 22 20.72 -12.35 -0.76
N GLN A 23 20.28 -11.50 -1.68
CA GLN A 23 20.88 -10.20 -1.92
C GLN A 23 19.99 -9.13 -1.28
N LEU A 24 20.60 -8.39 -0.35
CA LEU A 24 19.96 -7.34 0.45
C LEU A 24 20.52 -5.97 0.06
N GLU A 25 19.69 -4.95 0.14
CA GLU A 25 20.08 -3.54 0.01
C GLU A 25 19.74 -2.82 1.32
N ILE A 26 20.71 -2.08 1.87
CA ILE A 26 20.56 -1.30 3.11
C ILE A 26 20.87 0.17 2.83
N LEU A 27 20.21 1.07 3.56
CA LEU A 27 20.53 2.49 3.52
C LEU A 27 21.80 2.74 4.33
N THR A 28 22.82 3.34 3.71
CA THR A 28 24.11 3.62 4.37
C THR A 28 24.04 4.74 5.41
N SER A 29 22.94 5.50 5.43
CA SER A 29 22.62 6.49 6.47
C SER A 29 22.17 5.85 7.78
N ASP A 30 21.83 4.54 7.80
CA ASP A 30 21.50 3.82 9.01
C ASP A 30 22.74 3.66 9.90
N ALA A 31 22.61 3.95 11.20
CA ALA A 31 23.71 3.87 12.17
C ALA A 31 24.36 2.48 12.24
N ASN A 32 23.60 1.43 11.93
CA ASN A 32 24.03 0.04 11.97
C ASN A 32 24.54 -0.49 10.62
N ALA A 33 24.49 0.30 9.54
CA ALA A 33 24.89 -0.15 8.20
C ALA A 33 26.35 -0.64 8.15
N PHE A 34 27.30 0.21 8.55
CA PHE A 34 28.72 -0.15 8.53
C PHE A 34 29.11 -1.21 9.56
N PRO A 35 28.60 -1.19 10.80
CA PRO A 35 28.78 -2.31 11.75
C PRO A 35 28.39 -3.67 11.17
N ILE A 36 27.22 -3.77 10.52
CA ILE A 36 26.72 -5.03 9.94
C ILE A 36 27.56 -5.45 8.74
N LEU A 37 27.95 -4.53 7.86
CA LEU A 37 28.80 -4.85 6.70
C LEU A 37 30.16 -5.46 7.11
N LYS A 38 30.70 -5.08 8.28
CA LYS A 38 31.94 -5.66 8.83
C LYS A 38 31.78 -7.12 9.30
N LEU A 39 30.55 -7.63 9.40
CA LEU A 39 30.27 -9.02 9.74
C LEU A 39 30.25 -9.95 8.52
N SER A 40 30.49 -9.42 7.31
CA SER A 40 30.57 -10.23 6.09
C SER A 40 31.50 -11.45 6.26
N GLY A 41 31.03 -12.62 5.83
CA GLY A 41 31.74 -13.89 5.95
C GLY A 41 31.65 -14.57 7.33
N LYS A 42 30.96 -13.97 8.31
CA LYS A 42 30.71 -14.58 9.62
C LYS A 42 29.28 -15.12 9.71
N PRO A 43 29.04 -16.22 10.43
CA PRO A 43 27.70 -16.70 10.68
C PRO A 43 26.93 -15.70 11.56
N GLY A 44 25.68 -15.43 11.18
CA GLY A 44 24.77 -14.55 11.91
C GLY A 44 23.35 -15.09 11.85
N VAL A 45 22.50 -14.61 12.76
CA VAL A 45 21.06 -14.91 12.75
C VAL A 45 20.35 -13.75 12.06
N LEU A 46 19.53 -14.05 11.07
CA LEU A 46 18.68 -13.08 10.39
C LEU A 46 17.25 -13.21 10.91
N THR A 47 16.71 -12.14 11.49
CA THR A 47 15.29 -12.02 11.81
C THR A 47 14.62 -11.20 10.71
N VAL A 48 13.58 -11.75 10.09
CA VAL A 48 12.83 -11.08 9.03
C VAL A 48 11.46 -10.69 9.59
N ALA A 49 11.12 -9.42 9.50
CA ALA A 49 9.78 -8.91 9.77
C ALA A 49 9.20 -8.37 8.47
N ASP A 50 7.92 -8.65 8.22
CA ASP A 50 7.17 -7.96 7.18
C ASP A 50 6.86 -6.55 7.70
N ILE A 51 7.38 -5.54 7.01
CA ILE A 51 7.14 -4.14 7.33
C ILE A 51 6.28 -3.60 6.20
N GLN A 52 5.00 -3.43 6.49
CA GLN A 52 4.15 -2.57 5.67
C GLN A 52 4.55 -1.13 6.02
N ASP A 53 5.15 -0.40 5.07
CA ASP A 53 5.20 1.05 5.20
C ASP A 53 3.73 1.52 5.15
N GLU A 54 3.20 1.92 6.30
CA GLU A 54 1.95 2.68 6.34
C GLU A 54 2.18 3.89 5.43
N LEU A 55 1.44 3.97 4.32
CA LEU A 55 1.35 5.23 3.59
C LEU A 55 0.93 6.26 4.63
N PRO A 56 1.65 7.38 4.80
CA PRO A 56 1.10 8.52 5.50
C PRO A 56 -0.13 8.93 4.70
N LEU A 57 -1.30 8.41 5.09
CA LEU A 57 -2.55 9.04 4.74
C LEU A 57 -2.54 10.30 5.60
N ASP A 58 -1.95 11.36 5.06
CA ASP A 58 -2.23 12.72 5.47
C ASP A 58 -3.72 12.93 5.18
N TYR A 59 -4.57 12.38 6.04
CA TYR A 59 -5.85 12.98 6.32
C TYR A 59 -5.46 14.26 7.04
N ASP A 60 -5.18 15.30 6.25
CA ASP A 60 -5.32 16.66 6.74
C ASP A 60 -6.77 16.73 7.26
N GLU A 61 -6.91 16.54 8.58
CA GLU A 61 -8.05 16.97 9.36
C GLU A 61 -8.07 18.50 9.22
N GLU A 62 -8.68 18.98 8.13
CA GLU A 62 -9.28 20.31 7.92
C GLU A 62 -9.41 20.58 6.40
N ASP A 63 -10.23 19.79 5.72
CA ASP A 63 -11.15 20.38 4.77
C ASP A 63 -12.51 19.73 5.03
N GLU A 64 -13.31 20.34 5.91
CA GLU A 64 -14.77 20.28 5.79
C GLU A 64 -15.18 21.01 4.49
N GLY A 65 -14.63 20.56 3.37
CA GLY A 65 -15.08 20.94 2.05
C GLY A 65 -16.55 20.58 1.99
N GLU A 66 -17.38 21.55 1.61
CA GLU A 66 -18.82 21.34 1.51
C GLU A 66 -19.12 20.01 0.81
N PRO A 67 -20.09 19.21 1.30
CA PRO A 67 -20.38 17.93 0.71
C PRO A 67 -20.57 18.11 -0.80
N LEU A 68 -19.75 17.42 -1.59
CA LEU A 68 -19.90 17.41 -3.04
C LEU A 68 -21.35 17.02 -3.35
N PRO A 69 -22.07 17.73 -4.24
CA PRO A 69 -23.52 17.63 -4.40
C PRO A 69 -24.00 16.31 -5.03
N PHE A 70 -23.22 15.24 -4.97
CA PHE A 70 -23.48 13.96 -5.60
C PHE A 70 -24.01 12.92 -4.61
N ASP A 71 -25.00 13.30 -3.80
CA ASP A 71 -25.75 12.38 -2.93
C ASP A 71 -26.78 11.52 -3.70
N LYS A 72 -26.74 11.55 -5.04
CA LYS A 72 -27.63 10.74 -5.89
C LYS A 72 -26.83 10.11 -7.02
N PRO A 73 -27.03 8.81 -7.31
CA PRO A 73 -26.51 8.22 -8.53
C PRO A 73 -27.07 9.02 -9.72
N ALA A 74 -26.18 9.54 -10.55
CA ALA A 74 -26.51 10.31 -11.74
C ALA A 74 -25.99 9.59 -12.98
N ASN A 75 -26.75 9.66 -14.07
CA ASN A 75 -26.29 9.13 -15.34
C ASN A 75 -25.36 10.15 -16.00
N VAL A 76 -24.19 9.68 -16.46
CA VAL A 76 -23.18 10.50 -17.12
C VAL A 76 -23.04 10.04 -18.56
N ASP A 77 -23.05 10.98 -19.50
CA ASP A 77 -22.74 10.71 -20.90
C ASP A 77 -21.27 10.30 -21.04
N ALA A 78 -21.02 9.14 -21.65
CA ALA A 78 -19.68 8.56 -21.74
C ALA A 78 -18.77 9.28 -22.74
N GLU A 79 -19.30 10.06 -23.67
CA GLU A 79 -18.54 10.82 -24.68
C GLU A 79 -18.29 12.26 -24.23
N THR A 80 -19.25 12.89 -23.54
CA THR A 80 -19.18 14.32 -23.19
C THR A 80 -18.91 14.57 -21.71
N GLY A 81 -19.16 13.59 -20.84
CA GLY A 81 -19.03 13.73 -19.39
C GLY A 81 -20.15 14.56 -18.74
N GLU A 82 -21.19 14.90 -19.49
CA GLU A 82 -22.32 15.68 -18.98
C GLU A 82 -23.25 14.81 -18.11
N VAL A 83 -23.70 15.38 -16.99
CA VAL A 83 -24.57 14.72 -16.00
C VAL A 83 -26.03 15.05 -16.30
N TYR A 84 -26.88 14.02 -16.41
CA TYR A 84 -28.34 14.18 -16.60
C TYR A 84 -29.11 13.70 -15.37
N GLU A 85 -30.20 14.41 -15.02
CA GLU A 85 -30.91 14.24 -13.75
C GLU A 85 -31.58 12.85 -13.55
N VAL A 86 -31.24 12.28 -12.39
CA VAL A 86 -31.96 11.39 -11.45
C VAL A 86 -33.10 10.51 -12.00
N ILE A 87 -32.89 9.20 -11.94
CA ILE A 87 -33.97 8.20 -11.93
C ILE A 87 -34.82 8.46 -10.68
N THR A 88 -35.96 9.15 -10.83
CA THR A 88 -36.99 9.17 -9.78
C THR A 88 -37.72 7.83 -9.84
N ASP A 89 -37.31 6.90 -8.98
CA ASP A 89 -37.82 5.53 -8.89
C ASP A 89 -39.26 5.47 -8.30
N GLU A 90 -40.13 6.41 -8.68
CA GLU A 90 -41.56 6.40 -8.33
C GLU A 90 -42.41 5.68 -9.41
N ALA A 91 -41.84 5.34 -10.57
CA ALA A 91 -42.56 4.65 -11.65
C ALA A 91 -42.48 3.11 -11.60
N ARG A 92 -41.91 2.50 -10.55
CA ARG A 92 -41.84 1.02 -10.39
C ARG A 92 -42.58 0.46 -9.19
N MET A 93 -43.50 1.21 -8.59
CA MET A 93 -44.31 0.75 -7.45
C MET A 93 -45.83 0.76 -7.72
N ILE A 94 -46.28 0.36 -8.92
CA ILE A 94 -47.64 -0.18 -9.19
C ILE A 94 -47.48 -1.06 -10.46
N GLY A 95 -47.81 -2.35 -10.54
CA GLY A 95 -48.37 -3.32 -9.61
C GLY A 95 -48.36 -4.71 -10.27
N ASP A 96 -48.39 -5.73 -9.41
CA ASP A 96 -48.96 -7.08 -9.50
C ASP A 96 -49.09 -7.80 -10.85
N GLY A 97 -48.73 -9.08 -10.80
CA GLY A 97 -48.85 -10.01 -11.92
C GLY A 97 -50.27 -10.27 -12.39
N GLU A 98 -50.35 -10.64 -13.67
CA GLU A 98 -50.84 -11.92 -14.19
C GLU A 98 -50.23 -12.14 -15.58
#